data_AF-N6Z057-F1
#
_entry.id   AF-N6Z057-F1
#
_cell.length_a   1.000
_cell.length_b   1.000
_cell.length_c   1.000
_cell.angle_alpha   90.00
_cell.angle_beta   90.00
_cell.angle_gamma   90.00
#
_symmetry.space_group_name_H-M   'P 1'
#
loop_
_entity.id
_entity.type
_entity.pdbx_description
1 polymer ?
#
loop_
_entity_poly.entity_id
_entity_poly.type
_entity_poly.pdbx_seq_one_letter_code
_entity_poly.pdbx_strand_id
1 'polypeptide(L)'
;MLVSVLADADAMGALDSADPGPVWQVVGQAWRKALGEDLPWRTEPPTPAAWRVWAALLGACAVALLQRAGLAVFEAAEVLQLPRRETGPAARTTLLLPVMPGRADATRQAWSLVLELFEGAFEVADPMRLERMEERLRPGLASLGRQAPRGGNTPRFLRAAHELGIPVMALAFEGFQYGHGRRAQWLESTLTLQTPGLAVALARDKLAAAARLRQAGLPVPVHQAVFDADEAVRVARRLGFPVVVKPVDRDGGVGVSTGLETEEEVRAAYAGASAVSPRVLIEKHVFGRDYRLTVLDGRLLWAIERIPAGVTGDGVSTVEELVARENRDPRRGEGPHAALKRLSLDDEARRLLAAQTLAADAVPARGREVRLRRIANVNGGGRPVAVNERVHPDNAALAVRAVEALRLDLAGVDVLMPDIARSWLETGAAICEINAQPQLGATTAPHLYGEILRRRLGGDGRIPIVVVLGDAGSPPLSEVLVMQLRQRGWAVGWCDRRGAGIDDEWLVRGGGMFASGQMLLTHPRVDALVLAIHDDEILQTGLPMDRFHWLVLAGTAVSPRVACGPGAGTPGRGSEALLDELLASLVPACSNRVLVVAGSGYSGVGPAQGGKGAGAFEEIGRAELSVALEQFPA
;
A
#
# COMPACT_ATOMS: atom_id res chain seq x y z
N MET A 1 -0.81 -12.61 -10.65
CA MET A 1 -1.25 -12.79 -12.06
C MET A 1 -0.52 -13.97 -12.64
N LEU A 2 -1.25 -14.90 -13.24
CA LEU A 2 -0.65 -15.98 -14.03
C LEU A 2 -0.28 -15.42 -15.40
N VAL A 3 0.97 -15.62 -15.80
CA VAL A 3 1.47 -15.27 -17.13
C VAL A 3 1.91 -16.57 -17.78
N SER A 4 1.16 -16.99 -18.80
CA SER A 4 1.55 -18.11 -19.65
C SER A 4 2.37 -17.57 -20.82
N VAL A 5 3.65 -17.93 -20.86
CA VAL A 5 4.53 -17.67 -21.98
C VAL A 5 4.43 -18.85 -22.93
N LEU A 6 3.87 -18.59 -24.11
CA LEU A 6 3.85 -19.52 -25.24
C LEU A 6 5.01 -19.17 -26.16
N ALA A 7 5.90 -20.11 -26.38
CA ALA A 7 7.01 -19.96 -27.30
C ALA A 7 7.15 -21.20 -28.17
N ASP A 8 7.81 -21.06 -29.32
CA ASP A 8 8.18 -22.20 -30.14
C ASP A 8 9.17 -23.08 -29.37
N ALA A 9 8.91 -24.39 -29.28
CA ALA A 9 9.67 -25.37 -28.52
C ALA A 9 11.10 -25.51 -29.03
N ASP A 10 11.32 -25.33 -30.34
CA ASP A 10 12.64 -25.39 -30.93
C ASP A 10 13.40 -24.08 -30.66
N ALA A 11 12.72 -22.93 -30.66
CA ALA A 11 13.28 -21.66 -30.20
C ALA A 11 13.64 -21.66 -28.70
N MET A 12 12.80 -22.27 -27.85
CA MET A 12 13.10 -22.46 -26.43
C MET A 12 14.30 -23.40 -26.23
N GLY A 13 14.38 -24.49 -27.01
CA GLY A 13 15.54 -25.37 -27.01
C GLY A 13 16.82 -24.67 -27.47
N ALA A 14 16.71 -23.75 -28.43
CA ALA A 14 17.85 -22.92 -28.84
C ALA A 14 18.32 -22.00 -27.71
N LEU A 15 17.39 -21.38 -26.95
CA LEU A 15 17.71 -20.56 -25.77
C LEU A 15 18.36 -21.38 -24.64
N ASP A 16 17.94 -22.62 -24.44
CA ASP A 16 18.56 -23.55 -23.48
C ASP A 16 20.04 -23.82 -23.82
N SER A 17 20.42 -23.70 -25.09
CA SER A 17 21.79 -23.91 -25.59
C SER A 17 22.58 -22.61 -25.81
N ALA A 18 21.95 -21.44 -25.67
CA ALA A 18 22.56 -20.15 -25.94
C ALA A 18 23.48 -19.70 -24.80
N ASP A 19 24.55 -18.98 -25.16
CA ASP A 19 25.39 -18.29 -24.17
C ASP A 19 24.66 -17.03 -23.67
N PRO A 20 24.30 -16.95 -22.37
CA PRO A 20 23.60 -15.79 -21.81
C PRO A 20 24.48 -14.55 -21.71
N GLY A 21 25.82 -14.68 -21.74
CA GLY A 21 26.73 -13.60 -21.41
C GLY A 21 26.60 -12.32 -22.24
N PRO A 22 26.55 -12.39 -23.58
CA PRO A 22 26.38 -11.20 -24.41
C PRO A 22 25.06 -10.44 -24.12
N VAL A 23 23.96 -11.17 -23.97
CA VAL A 23 22.64 -10.61 -23.65
C VAL A 23 22.65 -9.98 -22.25
N TRP A 24 23.19 -10.70 -21.27
CA TRP A 24 23.35 -10.23 -19.90
C TRP A 24 24.13 -8.91 -19.81
N GLN A 25 25.24 -8.79 -20.55
CA GLN A 25 26.06 -7.58 -20.57
C GLN A 25 25.31 -6.39 -21.18
N VAL A 26 24.66 -6.57 -22.34
CA VAL A 26 23.93 -5.49 -23.03
C VAL A 26 22.75 -5.00 -22.19
N VAL A 27 21.94 -5.93 -21.67
CA VAL A 27 20.79 -5.60 -20.82
C VAL A 27 21.26 -4.94 -19.52
N GLY A 28 22.32 -5.46 -18.90
CA GLY A 28 22.89 -4.89 -17.68
C GLY A 28 23.41 -3.47 -17.86
N GLN A 29 24.07 -3.18 -18.98
CA GLN A 29 24.53 -1.83 -19.32
C GLN A 29 23.35 -0.87 -19.55
N ALA A 30 22.36 -1.26 -20.35
CA ALA A 30 21.16 -0.46 -20.60
C ALA A 30 20.42 -0.17 -19.29
N TRP A 31 20.24 -1.19 -18.45
CA TRP A 31 19.58 -1.08 -17.15
C TRP A 31 20.33 -0.12 -16.22
N ARG A 32 21.64 -0.29 -16.06
CA ARG A 32 22.47 0.56 -15.21
C ARG A 32 22.48 2.00 -15.68
N LYS A 33 22.57 2.24 -16.98
CA LYS A 33 22.56 3.59 -17.54
C LYS A 33 21.18 4.27 -17.42
N ALA A 34 20.09 3.50 -17.55
CA ALA A 34 18.74 4.03 -17.41
C ALA A 34 18.33 4.28 -15.95
N LEU A 35 18.67 3.37 -15.02
CA LEU A 35 18.13 3.32 -13.66
C LEU A 35 19.14 3.66 -12.55
N GLY A 36 20.43 3.63 -12.86
CA GLY A 36 21.53 3.92 -11.94
C GLY A 36 21.90 2.77 -11.00
N GLU A 37 21.45 1.54 -11.29
CA GLU A 37 21.67 0.36 -10.45
C GLU A 37 21.92 -0.89 -11.30
N ASP A 38 22.38 -1.97 -10.68
CA ASP A 38 22.58 -3.24 -11.39
C ASP A 38 21.25 -3.98 -11.59
N LEU A 39 21.26 -4.97 -12.50
CA LEU A 39 20.13 -5.89 -12.66
C LEU A 39 19.80 -6.56 -11.31
N PRO A 40 18.53 -6.88 -11.04
CA PRO A 40 18.08 -7.49 -9.78
C PRO A 40 18.47 -8.97 -9.65
N TRP A 41 19.60 -9.36 -10.25
CA TRP A 41 20.08 -10.73 -10.37
C TRP A 41 21.60 -10.74 -10.13
N ARG A 42 22.04 -11.50 -9.11
CA ARG A 42 23.36 -11.28 -8.46
C ARG A 42 24.56 -11.71 -9.31
N THR A 43 24.38 -12.68 -10.18
CA THR A 43 25.46 -13.27 -10.99
C THR A 43 24.94 -13.56 -12.38
N GLU A 44 25.84 -13.51 -13.37
CA GLU A 44 25.53 -13.94 -14.73
C GLU A 44 24.87 -15.34 -14.73
N PRO A 45 23.82 -15.57 -15.55
CA PRO A 45 23.21 -16.90 -15.69
C PRO A 45 24.26 -17.97 -16.06
N PRO A 46 24.15 -19.20 -15.55
CA PRO A 46 25.08 -20.27 -15.90
C PRO A 46 25.00 -20.59 -17.40
N THR A 47 26.11 -21.05 -17.99
CA THR A 47 26.17 -21.48 -19.40
C THR A 47 26.20 -23.01 -19.46
N PRO A 48 25.21 -23.69 -20.10
CA PRO A 48 24.01 -23.14 -20.74
C PRO A 48 22.94 -22.70 -19.73
N ALA A 49 22.20 -21.65 -20.06
CA ALA A 49 21.13 -21.15 -19.19
C ALA A 49 19.82 -21.86 -19.52
N ALA A 50 19.44 -22.84 -18.68
CA ALA A 50 18.12 -23.45 -18.79
C ALA A 50 17.02 -22.38 -18.74
N TRP A 51 15.95 -22.56 -19.51
CA TRP A 51 14.86 -21.61 -19.66
C TRP A 51 14.25 -21.17 -18.33
N ARG A 52 14.23 -22.06 -17.32
CA ARG A 52 13.80 -21.71 -15.96
C ARG A 52 14.57 -20.51 -15.39
N VAL A 53 15.87 -20.41 -15.70
CA VAL A 53 16.74 -19.30 -15.28
C VAL A 53 16.35 -18.02 -16.02
N TRP A 54 16.14 -18.08 -17.33
CA TRP A 54 15.66 -16.95 -18.13
C TRP A 54 14.30 -16.44 -17.63
N ALA A 55 13.34 -17.34 -17.43
CA ALA A 55 12.02 -17.01 -16.90
C ALA A 55 12.10 -16.33 -15.52
N ALA A 56 12.95 -16.85 -14.62
CA ALA A 56 13.18 -16.24 -13.31
C ALA A 56 13.82 -14.84 -13.41
N LEU A 57 14.80 -14.65 -14.32
CA LEU A 57 15.44 -13.37 -14.57
C LEU A 57 14.44 -12.33 -15.10
N LEU A 58 13.66 -12.68 -16.13
CA LEU A 58 12.62 -11.79 -16.69
C LEU A 58 11.61 -11.39 -15.61
N GLY A 59 11.16 -12.37 -14.80
CA GLY A 59 10.27 -12.12 -13.67
C GLY A 59 10.86 -11.17 -12.64
N ALA A 60 12.14 -11.36 -12.26
CA ALA A 60 12.83 -10.50 -11.32
C ALA A 60 12.97 -9.06 -11.84
N CYS A 61 13.31 -8.88 -13.12
CA CYS A 61 13.35 -7.58 -13.77
C CYS A 61 11.98 -6.88 -13.76
N ALA A 62 10.89 -7.61 -14.03
CA ALA A 62 9.55 -7.03 -14.02
C ALA A 62 9.16 -6.55 -12.63
N VAL A 63 9.44 -7.35 -11.59
CA VAL A 63 9.20 -6.96 -10.19
C VAL A 63 10.03 -5.73 -9.80
N ALA A 64 11.31 -5.68 -10.20
CA ALA A 64 12.17 -4.55 -9.91
C ALA A 64 11.67 -3.25 -10.56
N LEU A 65 11.21 -3.28 -11.82
CA LEU A 65 10.59 -2.11 -12.47
C LEU A 65 9.36 -1.61 -11.70
N LEU A 66 8.50 -2.52 -11.25
CA LEU A 66 7.29 -2.16 -10.47
C LEU A 66 7.67 -1.49 -9.15
N GLN A 67 8.62 -2.07 -8.41
CA GLN A 67 9.10 -1.53 -7.14
C GLN A 67 9.78 -0.17 -7.32
N ARG A 68 10.58 -0.01 -8.38
CA ARG A 68 11.26 1.24 -8.74
C ARG A 68 10.29 2.35 -9.11
N ALA A 69 9.17 1.98 -9.76
CA ALA A 69 8.06 2.88 -10.05
C ALA A 69 7.24 3.26 -8.81
N GLY A 70 7.51 2.66 -7.64
CA GLY A 70 6.78 2.91 -6.40
C GLY A 70 5.49 2.11 -6.26
N LEU A 71 5.28 1.06 -7.08
CA LEU A 71 4.17 0.13 -6.85
C LEU A 71 4.45 -0.74 -5.64
N ALA A 72 3.39 -0.99 -4.85
CA ALA A 72 3.45 -1.80 -3.65
C ALA A 72 3.40 -3.29 -4.01
N VAL A 73 4.52 -3.81 -4.50
CA VAL A 73 4.74 -5.21 -4.87
C VAL A 73 5.83 -5.78 -3.98
N PHE A 74 5.55 -6.88 -3.26
CA PHE A 74 6.42 -7.37 -2.19
C PHE A 74 6.93 -8.79 -2.43
N GLU A 75 6.17 -9.61 -3.17
CA GLU A 75 6.54 -10.97 -3.53
C GLU A 75 7.55 -10.99 -4.70
N ALA A 76 8.26 -12.12 -4.83
CA ALA A 76 9.05 -12.42 -6.01
C ALA A 76 8.20 -13.02 -7.13
N ALA A 77 8.69 -12.98 -8.36
CA ALA A 77 8.15 -13.79 -9.43
C ALA A 77 8.50 -15.27 -9.22
N GLU A 78 7.56 -16.17 -9.52
CA GLU A 78 7.78 -17.62 -9.40
C GLU A 78 7.54 -18.35 -10.72
N VAL A 79 8.36 -19.34 -11.03
CA VAL A 79 8.16 -20.22 -12.19
C VAL A 79 7.39 -21.45 -11.73
N LEU A 80 6.10 -21.54 -12.08
CA LEU A 80 5.17 -22.57 -11.61
C LEU A 80 5.29 -23.86 -12.41
N GLN A 81 5.35 -23.76 -13.74
CA GLN A 81 5.45 -24.92 -14.62
C GLN A 81 6.62 -24.73 -15.60
N LEU A 82 7.44 -25.77 -15.69
CA LEU A 82 8.49 -25.88 -16.70
C LEU A 82 7.87 -26.13 -18.08
N PRO A 83 8.57 -25.77 -19.16
CA PRO A 83 8.07 -25.92 -20.52
C PRO A 83 7.55 -27.33 -20.79
N ARG A 84 6.25 -27.43 -21.09
CA ARG A 84 5.65 -28.64 -21.65
C ARG A 84 5.40 -28.41 -23.13
N ARG A 85 5.81 -29.36 -23.99
CA ARG A 85 5.40 -29.37 -25.39
C ARG A 85 3.89 -29.54 -25.44
N GLU A 86 3.21 -28.59 -26.08
CA GLU A 86 1.80 -28.71 -26.41
C GLU A 86 1.67 -29.59 -27.67
N THR A 87 0.44 -29.93 -28.06
CA THR A 87 0.20 -30.54 -29.37
C THR A 87 0.67 -29.61 -30.49
N GLY A 88 1.84 -29.89 -31.08
CA GLY A 88 2.47 -29.07 -32.14
C GLY A 88 3.89 -28.61 -31.76
N PRO A 89 4.41 -27.54 -32.39
CA PRO A 89 5.75 -27.00 -32.11
C PRO A 89 5.79 -26.07 -30.90
N ALA A 90 4.69 -25.82 -30.17
CA ALA A 90 4.67 -24.87 -29.06
C ALA A 90 5.10 -25.50 -27.73
N ALA A 91 5.81 -24.75 -26.90
CA ALA A 91 6.07 -25.03 -25.50
C ALA A 91 5.50 -23.92 -24.60
N ARG A 92 4.87 -24.31 -23.49
CA ARG A 92 4.23 -23.40 -22.54
C ARG A 92 4.97 -23.37 -21.21
N THR A 93 5.33 -22.18 -20.75
CA THR A 93 5.83 -21.93 -19.38
C THR A 93 4.89 -21.00 -18.64
N THR A 94 4.60 -21.32 -17.39
CA THR A 94 3.71 -20.48 -16.56
C THR A 94 4.51 -19.81 -15.45
N LEU A 95 4.46 -18.48 -15.41
CA LEU A 95 5.02 -17.65 -14.35
C LEU A 95 3.91 -17.05 -13.49
N LEU A 96 4.18 -16.93 -12.19
CA LEU A 96 3.42 -16.10 -11.28
C LEU A 96 4.12 -14.75 -11.16
N LEU A 97 3.48 -13.69 -11.66
CA LEU A 97 3.92 -12.32 -11.41
C LEU A 97 3.05 -11.67 -10.33
N PRO A 98 3.66 -11.01 -9.35
CA PRO A 98 2.90 -10.30 -8.33
C PRO A 98 2.25 -9.05 -8.91
N VAL A 99 1.10 -8.70 -8.34
CA VAL A 99 0.25 -7.61 -8.82
C VAL A 99 -0.18 -6.77 -7.63
N MET A 100 0.04 -5.47 -7.73
CA MET A 100 -0.59 -4.54 -6.80
C MET A 100 -2.12 -4.55 -7.06
N PRO A 101 -2.97 -4.68 -6.03
CA PRO A 101 -4.42 -4.72 -6.20
C PRO A 101 -4.94 -3.57 -7.08
N GLY A 102 -5.78 -3.90 -8.07
CA GLY A 102 -6.34 -2.93 -9.02
C GLY A 102 -5.35 -2.33 -10.03
N ARG A 103 -4.14 -2.90 -10.16
CA ARG A 103 -3.07 -2.42 -11.05
C ARG A 103 -2.44 -3.53 -11.90
N ALA A 104 -3.23 -4.51 -12.34
CA ALA A 104 -2.76 -5.60 -13.19
C ALA A 104 -2.14 -5.11 -14.51
N ASP A 105 -2.64 -4.00 -15.07
CA ASP A 105 -2.09 -3.38 -16.27
C ASP A 105 -0.66 -2.86 -16.08
N ALA A 106 -0.29 -2.43 -14.86
CA ALA A 106 1.08 -2.03 -14.56
C ALA A 106 2.02 -3.24 -14.62
N THR A 107 1.61 -4.38 -14.06
CA THR A 107 2.39 -5.63 -14.18
C THR A 107 2.50 -6.08 -15.63
N ARG A 108 1.42 -5.99 -16.43
CA ARG A 108 1.46 -6.27 -17.88
C ARG A 108 2.42 -5.34 -18.61
N GLN A 109 2.39 -4.04 -18.30
CA GLN A 109 3.28 -3.05 -18.89
C GLN A 109 4.74 -3.30 -18.50
N ALA A 110 5.03 -3.58 -17.23
CA ALA A 110 6.37 -3.91 -16.77
C ALA A 110 6.90 -5.19 -17.45
N TRP A 111 6.04 -6.20 -17.60
CA TRP A 111 6.37 -7.41 -18.33
C TRP A 111 6.68 -7.13 -19.81
N SER A 112 5.86 -6.32 -20.51
CA SER A 112 6.10 -5.89 -21.89
C SER A 112 7.45 -5.19 -22.03
N LEU A 113 7.74 -4.24 -21.13
CA LEU A 113 9.01 -3.51 -21.13
C LEU A 113 10.21 -4.45 -20.95
N VAL A 114 10.08 -5.47 -20.11
CA VAL A 114 11.14 -6.47 -19.91
C VAL A 114 11.30 -7.35 -21.14
N LEU A 115 10.21 -7.83 -21.74
CA LEU A 115 10.29 -8.63 -22.97
C LEU A 115 10.94 -7.84 -24.10
N GLU A 116 10.51 -6.59 -24.31
CA GLU A 116 11.09 -5.69 -25.32
C GLU A 116 12.57 -5.41 -25.08
N LEU A 117 12.98 -5.30 -23.80
CA LEU A 117 14.38 -5.10 -23.42
C LEU A 117 15.24 -6.33 -23.79
N PHE A 118 14.75 -7.54 -23.49
CA PHE A 118 15.50 -8.76 -23.74
C PHE A 118 15.46 -9.18 -25.22
N GLU A 119 14.31 -9.07 -25.89
CA GLU A 119 14.19 -9.24 -27.35
C GLU A 119 15.13 -8.30 -28.08
N GLY A 120 15.09 -7.02 -27.68
CA GLY A 120 16.01 -6.00 -28.15
C GLY A 120 17.47 -6.33 -27.89
N ALA A 121 17.82 -7.26 -26.99
CA ALA A 121 19.18 -7.75 -26.69
C ALA A 121 19.61 -9.02 -27.47
N PHE A 122 18.72 -9.65 -28.24
CA PHE A 122 19.05 -10.74 -29.17
C PHE A 122 19.34 -10.31 -30.62
N GLU A 123 18.95 -9.10 -31.03
CA GLU A 123 19.31 -8.51 -32.34
C GLU A 123 20.84 -8.22 -32.49
N VAL A 124 21.35 -8.00 -33.71
CA VAL A 124 22.81 -7.88 -33.98
C VAL A 124 23.43 -6.60 -33.32
N ALA A 125 24.75 -6.62 -33.08
CA ALA A 125 25.53 -5.57 -32.41
C ALA A 125 25.52 -4.20 -33.13
N ASP A 126 24.58 -3.33 -32.78
CA ASP A 126 24.48 -1.93 -33.21
C ASP A 126 24.51 -0.97 -32.00
N PRO A 127 25.41 0.02 -31.91
CA PRO A 127 25.43 1.01 -30.83
C PRO A 127 24.13 1.82 -30.66
N MET A 128 23.35 2.05 -31.73
CA MET A 128 22.04 2.74 -31.65
C MET A 128 20.97 1.92 -30.91
N ARG A 129 21.25 0.65 -30.60
CA ARG A 129 20.38 -0.25 -29.85
C ARG A 129 20.32 0.08 -28.36
N LEU A 130 21.47 0.29 -27.72
CA LEU A 130 21.57 0.63 -26.30
C LEU A 130 20.83 1.94 -26.02
N GLU A 131 21.01 2.94 -26.89
CA GLU A 131 20.32 4.22 -26.80
C GLU A 131 18.80 4.06 -26.93
N ARG A 132 18.31 3.28 -27.91
CA ARG A 132 16.88 2.98 -28.06
C ARG A 132 16.28 2.23 -26.86
N MET A 133 17.02 1.30 -26.24
CA MET A 133 16.58 0.59 -25.05
C MET A 133 16.47 1.53 -23.84
N GLU A 134 17.44 2.42 -23.66
CA GLU A 134 17.44 3.43 -22.60
C GLU A 134 16.30 4.44 -22.77
N GLU A 135 16.09 4.93 -23.99
CA GLU A 135 15.03 5.88 -24.34
C GLU A 135 13.62 5.30 -24.11
N ARG A 136 13.46 3.97 -24.09
CA ARG A 136 12.19 3.31 -23.77
C ARG A 136 12.02 3.06 -22.28
N LEU A 137 13.07 2.64 -21.57
CA LEU A 137 13.00 2.31 -20.15
C LEU A 137 12.59 3.52 -19.29
N ARG A 138 13.14 4.70 -19.56
CA ARG A 138 12.89 5.90 -18.73
C ARG A 138 11.44 6.41 -18.84
N PRO A 139 10.85 6.62 -20.03
CA PRO A 139 9.43 6.93 -20.17
C PRO A 139 8.52 5.79 -19.69
N GLY A 140 8.92 4.53 -19.90
CA GLY A 140 8.22 3.36 -19.38
C GLY A 140 8.10 3.39 -17.86
N LEU A 141 9.21 3.62 -17.16
CA LEU A 141 9.24 3.76 -15.70
C LEU A 141 8.41 4.95 -15.22
N ALA A 142 8.50 6.10 -15.89
CA ALA A 142 7.67 7.26 -15.58
C ALA A 142 6.17 6.97 -15.77
N SER A 143 5.82 6.16 -16.78
CA SER A 143 4.45 5.71 -17.04
C SER A 143 3.93 4.78 -15.95
N LEU A 144 4.76 3.82 -15.52
CA LEU A 144 4.45 2.97 -14.35
C LEU A 144 4.29 3.81 -13.08
N GLY A 145 5.16 4.80 -12.86
CA GLY A 145 5.12 5.66 -11.67
C GLY A 145 3.84 6.48 -11.54
N ARG A 146 3.15 6.80 -12.64
CA ARG A 146 1.83 7.46 -12.60
C ARG A 146 0.72 6.57 -12.03
N GLN A 147 0.93 5.26 -12.01
CA GLN A 147 -0.02 4.28 -11.49
C GLN A 147 0.21 3.95 -10.00
N ALA A 148 1.31 4.44 -9.43
CA ALA A 148 1.67 4.24 -8.03
C ALA A 148 0.69 4.90 -7.06
N PRO A 149 0.51 4.32 -5.86
CA PRO A 149 -0.25 4.97 -4.80
C PRO A 149 0.31 6.37 -4.51
N ARG A 150 -0.60 7.33 -4.35
CA ARG A 150 -0.22 8.67 -3.92
C ARG A 150 0.00 8.72 -2.40
N GLY A 151 0.85 9.65 -1.97
CA GLY A 151 1.08 9.93 -0.54
C GLY A 151 1.97 8.92 0.17
N GLY A 152 2.27 9.21 1.44
CA GLY A 152 3.20 8.42 2.25
C GLY A 152 2.56 7.22 2.97
N ASN A 153 1.27 7.28 3.33
CA ASN A 153 0.68 6.26 4.18
C ASN A 153 0.34 4.98 3.42
N THR A 154 -0.28 5.10 2.25
CA THR A 154 -0.84 3.97 1.49
C THR A 154 0.18 2.87 1.20
N PRO A 155 1.39 3.15 0.64
CA PRO A 155 2.38 2.10 0.42
C PRO A 155 2.80 1.37 1.70
N ARG A 156 2.75 2.04 2.85
CA ARG A 156 3.15 1.48 4.15
C ARG A 156 2.04 0.63 4.77
N PHE A 157 0.77 0.99 4.59
CA PHE A 157 -0.33 0.11 4.93
C PHE A 157 -0.35 -1.15 4.06
N LEU A 158 -0.09 -1.03 2.75
CA LEU A 158 0.01 -2.19 1.86
C LEU A 158 1.15 -3.12 2.28
N ARG A 159 2.31 -2.57 2.65
CA ARG A 159 3.44 -3.34 3.19
C ARG A 159 3.07 -4.04 4.50
N ALA A 160 2.50 -3.31 5.45
CA ALA A 160 2.07 -3.87 6.73
C ALA A 160 1.03 -4.97 6.54
N ALA A 161 0.08 -4.80 5.63
CA ALA A 161 -0.92 -5.83 5.30
C ALA A 161 -0.26 -7.09 4.76
N HIS A 162 0.69 -6.97 3.83
CA HIS A 162 1.47 -8.09 3.31
C HIS A 162 2.25 -8.81 4.42
N GLU A 163 2.98 -8.08 5.27
CA GLU A 163 3.74 -8.65 6.41
C GLU A 163 2.83 -9.37 7.43
N LEU A 164 1.57 -8.93 7.54
CA LEU A 164 0.56 -9.53 8.42
C LEU A 164 -0.27 -10.64 7.74
N GLY A 165 -0.07 -10.90 6.45
CA GLY A 165 -0.88 -11.87 5.69
C GLY A 165 -2.34 -11.44 5.46
N ILE A 166 -2.64 -10.14 5.61
CA ILE A 166 -3.98 -9.55 5.40
C ILE A 166 -4.21 -9.39 3.90
N PRO A 167 -5.32 -9.94 3.34
CA PRO A 167 -5.61 -9.77 1.92
C PRO A 167 -6.04 -8.33 1.64
N VAL A 168 -5.71 -7.83 0.45
CA VAL A 168 -6.02 -6.46 0.04
C VAL A 168 -6.70 -6.43 -1.31
N MET A 169 -7.79 -5.67 -1.43
CA MET A 169 -8.53 -5.44 -2.67
C MET A 169 -8.57 -3.93 -2.95
N ALA A 170 -8.46 -3.55 -4.22
CA ALA A 170 -8.56 -2.14 -4.61
C ALA A 170 -10.03 -1.69 -4.63
N LEU A 171 -10.28 -0.46 -4.20
CA LEU A 171 -11.57 0.19 -4.38
C LEU A 171 -11.60 0.93 -5.72
N ALA A 172 -12.81 1.28 -6.18
CA ALA A 172 -13.01 2.06 -7.41
C ALA A 172 -12.61 3.55 -7.27
N PHE A 173 -12.12 3.95 -6.10
CA PHE A 173 -11.62 5.28 -5.78
C PHE A 173 -10.27 5.18 -5.05
N GLU A 174 -9.70 6.30 -4.62
CA GLU A 174 -8.48 6.30 -3.81
C GLU A 174 -8.73 5.56 -2.48
N GLY A 175 -8.21 4.34 -2.34
CA GLY A 175 -8.40 3.54 -1.13
C GLY A 175 -8.34 2.04 -1.40
N PHE A 176 -8.26 1.29 -0.31
CA PHE A 176 -8.16 -0.17 -0.34
C PHE A 176 -9.06 -0.80 0.71
N GLN A 177 -9.61 -1.94 0.36
CA GLN A 177 -10.20 -2.87 1.31
C GLN A 177 -9.09 -3.78 1.85
N TYR A 178 -9.00 -3.86 3.17
CA TYR A 178 -8.14 -4.78 3.90
C TYR A 178 -9.04 -5.85 4.52
N GLY A 179 -8.77 -7.13 4.27
CA GLY A 179 -9.66 -8.23 4.66
C GLY A 179 -10.77 -8.54 3.64
N HIS A 180 -11.61 -9.51 3.98
CA HIS A 180 -12.71 -10.02 3.18
C HIS A 180 -14.04 -9.96 3.92
N GLY A 181 -15.14 -9.85 3.17
CA GLY A 181 -16.51 -9.94 3.65
C GLY A 181 -16.78 -9.02 4.85
N ARG A 182 -17.43 -9.56 5.88
CA ARG A 182 -17.77 -8.86 7.13
C ARG A 182 -16.54 -8.42 7.94
N ARG A 183 -15.40 -9.09 7.76
CA ARG A 183 -14.14 -8.78 8.48
C ARG A 183 -13.33 -7.68 7.81
N ALA A 184 -13.75 -7.25 6.63
CA ALA A 184 -13.02 -6.24 5.89
C ALA A 184 -13.15 -4.84 6.49
N GLN A 185 -12.13 -4.01 6.28
CA GLN A 185 -12.11 -2.59 6.60
C GLN A 185 -11.64 -1.81 5.38
N TRP A 186 -12.23 -0.64 5.13
CA TRP A 186 -11.80 0.26 4.07
C TRP A 186 -10.96 1.37 4.64
N LEU A 187 -9.79 1.58 4.05
CA LEU A 187 -8.92 2.69 4.39
C LEU A 187 -8.56 3.50 3.13
N GLU A 188 -8.74 4.82 3.24
CA GLU A 188 -8.12 5.81 2.35
C GLU A 188 -7.02 6.53 3.14
N SER A 189 -5.76 6.13 2.92
CA SER A 189 -4.65 6.57 3.76
C SER A 189 -4.94 6.24 5.24
N THR A 190 -5.27 7.22 6.08
CA THR A 190 -5.64 7.05 7.50
C THR A 190 -7.12 7.28 7.78
N LEU A 191 -7.95 7.58 6.78
CA LEU A 191 -9.41 7.61 6.95
C LEU A 191 -9.94 6.18 6.97
N THR A 192 -10.81 5.88 7.93
CA THR A 192 -11.40 4.55 8.14
C THR A 192 -12.92 4.61 7.96
N LEU A 193 -13.59 3.44 7.96
CA LEU A 193 -15.05 3.38 7.99
C LEU A 193 -15.66 4.02 9.25
N GLN A 194 -14.88 4.14 10.33
CA GLN A 194 -15.30 4.77 11.58
C GLN A 194 -15.09 6.29 11.56
N THR A 195 -14.34 6.84 10.60
CA THR A 195 -14.11 8.27 10.48
C THR A 195 -15.33 8.97 9.87
N PRO A 196 -16.09 9.79 10.62
CA PRO A 196 -17.29 10.41 10.06
C PRO A 196 -16.92 11.48 9.03
N GLY A 197 -17.46 11.41 7.81
CA GLY A 197 -17.15 12.39 6.75
C GLY A 197 -17.43 13.85 7.16
N LEU A 198 -18.47 14.08 7.96
CA LEU A 198 -18.76 15.41 8.51
C LEU A 198 -17.68 15.90 9.49
N ALA A 199 -17.09 15.00 10.28
CA ALA A 199 -15.98 15.33 11.18
C ALA A 199 -14.71 15.69 10.38
N VAL A 200 -14.45 14.99 9.28
CA VAL A 200 -13.36 15.33 8.35
C VAL A 200 -13.56 16.73 7.76
N ALA A 201 -14.77 17.04 7.29
CA ALA A 201 -15.09 18.36 6.76
C ALA A 201 -14.93 19.46 7.81
N LEU A 202 -15.37 19.21 9.05
CA LEU A 202 -15.18 20.13 10.17
C LEU A 202 -13.70 20.36 10.49
N ALA A 203 -12.89 19.29 10.51
CA ALA A 203 -11.46 19.37 10.79
C ALA A 203 -10.67 20.15 9.70
N ARG A 204 -11.08 20.04 8.43
CA ARG A 204 -10.47 20.76 7.30
C ARG A 204 -10.78 22.27 7.28
N ASP A 205 -11.85 22.70 7.95
CA ASP A 205 -12.12 24.14 8.13
C ASP A 205 -11.52 24.62 9.45
N LYS A 206 -10.37 25.29 9.38
CA LYS A 206 -9.63 25.74 10.57
C LYS A 206 -10.45 26.66 11.48
N LEU A 207 -11.34 27.48 10.93
CA LEU A 207 -12.17 28.39 11.73
C LEU A 207 -13.24 27.60 12.48
N ALA A 208 -13.92 26.69 11.79
CA ALA A 208 -14.96 25.86 12.38
C ALA A 208 -14.38 24.87 13.41
N ALA A 209 -13.26 24.22 13.09
CA ALA A 209 -12.53 23.35 14.01
C ALA A 209 -12.12 24.13 15.27
N ALA A 210 -11.47 25.29 15.12
CA ALA A 210 -11.00 26.05 16.25
C ALA A 210 -12.16 26.65 17.09
N ALA A 211 -13.27 27.04 16.46
CA ALA A 211 -14.48 27.42 17.19
C ALA A 211 -15.03 26.26 18.03
N ARG A 212 -15.09 25.05 17.46
CA ARG A 212 -15.53 23.84 18.17
C ARG A 212 -14.60 23.47 19.33
N LEU A 213 -13.29 23.58 19.14
CA LEU A 213 -12.29 23.34 20.19
C LEU A 213 -12.42 24.36 21.33
N ARG A 214 -12.62 25.63 21.00
CA ARG A 214 -12.84 26.70 21.99
C ARG A 214 -14.11 26.45 22.81
N GLN A 215 -15.20 26.03 22.17
CA GLN A 215 -16.43 25.63 22.86
C GLN A 215 -16.23 24.43 23.80
N ALA A 216 -15.27 23.55 23.49
CA ALA A 216 -14.87 22.43 24.34
C ALA A 216 -13.88 22.83 25.45
N GLY A 217 -13.56 24.12 25.62
CA GLY A 217 -12.63 24.61 26.63
C GLY A 217 -11.15 24.32 26.30
N LEU A 218 -10.84 24.03 25.04
CA LEU A 218 -9.48 23.69 24.62
C LEU A 218 -8.73 24.93 24.12
N PRO A 219 -7.42 25.03 24.39
CA PRO A 219 -6.63 26.18 24.03
C PRO A 219 -6.37 26.19 22.52
N VAL A 220 -6.90 27.20 21.85
CA VAL A 220 -6.62 27.50 20.45
C VAL A 220 -6.12 28.94 20.34
N PRO A 221 -5.20 29.24 19.40
CA PRO A 221 -4.77 30.60 19.15
C PRO A 221 -5.95 31.55 18.86
N VAL A 222 -5.85 32.78 19.33
CA VAL A 222 -6.82 33.83 19.00
C VAL A 222 -6.63 34.20 17.53
N HIS A 223 -7.71 34.13 16.75
CA HIS A 223 -7.66 34.37 15.31
C HIS A 223 -8.93 35.05 14.82
N GLN A 224 -8.84 35.64 13.64
CA GLN A 224 -9.97 36.21 12.91
C GLN A 224 -9.76 36.07 11.39
N ALA A 225 -10.85 35.73 10.70
CA ALA A 225 -10.89 35.72 9.24
C ALA A 225 -10.86 37.14 8.69
N VAL A 226 -10.21 37.33 7.54
CA VAL A 226 -10.05 38.62 6.88
C VAL A 226 -10.26 38.48 5.37
N PHE A 227 -10.74 39.54 4.73
CA PHE A 227 -11.12 39.54 3.31
C PHE A 227 -10.30 40.50 2.45
N ASP A 228 -9.47 41.35 3.08
CA ASP A 228 -8.52 42.21 2.38
C ASP A 228 -7.28 42.50 3.25
N ALA A 229 -6.26 43.10 2.62
CA ALA A 229 -4.97 43.39 3.27
C ALA A 229 -5.09 44.46 4.38
N ASP A 230 -6.01 45.40 4.27
CA ASP A 230 -6.19 46.47 5.26
C ASP A 230 -6.91 45.95 6.51
N GLU A 231 -7.89 45.07 6.33
CA GLU A 231 -8.48 44.27 7.40
C GLU A 231 -7.44 43.39 8.07
N ALA A 232 -6.59 42.70 7.30
CA ALA A 232 -5.49 41.90 7.84
C ALA A 232 -4.58 42.71 8.79
N VAL A 233 -4.17 43.91 8.37
CA VAL A 233 -3.35 44.82 9.19
C VAL A 233 -4.11 45.31 10.42
N ARG A 234 -5.38 45.70 10.28
CA ARG A 234 -6.22 46.12 11.42
C ARG A 234 -6.36 45.02 12.46
N VAL A 235 -6.58 43.79 12.01
CA VAL A 235 -6.66 42.62 12.89
C VAL A 235 -5.32 42.33 13.54
N ALA A 236 -4.22 42.40 12.78
CA ALA A 236 -2.87 42.20 13.32
C ALA A 236 -2.53 43.20 14.42
N ARG A 237 -2.84 44.49 14.24
CA ARG A 237 -2.70 45.53 15.28
C ARG A 237 -3.51 45.21 16.53
N ARG A 238 -4.75 44.74 16.38
CA ARG A 238 -5.63 44.39 17.49
C ARG A 238 -5.15 43.16 18.27
N LEU A 239 -4.65 42.13 17.57
CA LEU A 239 -4.06 40.95 18.21
C LEU A 239 -2.67 41.25 18.80
N GLY A 240 -2.01 42.28 18.30
CA GLY A 240 -0.63 42.64 18.60
C GLY A 240 0.37 41.74 17.89
N PHE A 241 1.52 42.30 17.51
CA PHE A 241 2.60 41.55 16.89
C PHE A 241 3.35 40.66 17.91
N PRO A 242 4.02 39.58 17.48
CA PRO A 242 3.97 39.02 16.13
C PRO A 242 2.67 38.25 15.84
N VAL A 243 2.34 38.11 14.55
CA VAL A 243 1.16 37.39 14.06
C VAL A 243 1.49 36.34 13.00
N VAL A 244 0.52 35.51 12.67
CA VAL A 244 0.55 34.49 11.61
C VAL A 244 -0.55 34.81 10.60
N VAL A 245 -0.22 34.71 9.31
CA VAL A 245 -1.19 34.78 8.20
C VAL A 245 -1.25 33.39 7.56
N LYS A 246 -2.45 32.82 7.41
CA LYS A 246 -2.63 31.51 6.76
C LYS A 246 -3.97 31.37 6.02
N PRO A 247 -4.03 30.58 4.94
CA PRO A 247 -5.29 30.11 4.38
C PRO A 247 -6.08 29.25 5.38
N VAL A 248 -7.41 29.39 5.32
CA VAL A 248 -8.34 28.62 6.18
C VAL A 248 -8.40 27.15 5.79
N ASP A 249 -8.20 26.81 4.52
CA ASP A 249 -8.54 25.53 3.88
C ASP A 249 -7.36 24.85 3.15
N ARG A 250 -6.12 25.26 3.46
CA ARG A 250 -4.90 24.65 2.90
C ARG A 250 -4.05 23.98 3.97
N ASP A 251 -3.49 22.82 3.64
CA ASP A 251 -2.64 22.04 4.52
C ASP A 251 -1.15 22.18 4.17
N GLY A 252 -0.27 21.57 4.98
CA GLY A 252 1.15 21.41 4.65
C GLY A 252 2.00 22.68 4.65
N GLY A 253 1.47 23.78 5.19
CA GLY A 253 2.17 25.08 5.24
C GLY A 253 2.01 25.93 3.97
N VAL A 254 1.18 25.51 3.01
CA VAL A 254 0.95 26.27 1.78
C VAL A 254 0.27 27.60 2.10
N GLY A 255 0.90 28.71 1.70
CA GLY A 255 0.43 30.07 1.97
C GLY A 255 0.56 30.53 3.42
N VAL A 256 1.24 29.76 4.29
CA VAL A 256 1.42 30.10 5.71
C VAL A 256 2.65 30.97 5.89
N SER A 257 2.48 32.12 6.55
CA SER A 257 3.58 33.01 6.95
C SER A 257 3.52 33.27 8.44
N THR A 258 4.60 32.99 9.15
CA THR A 258 4.67 33.02 10.63
C THR A 258 5.68 34.05 11.12
N GLY A 259 5.46 34.56 12.34
CA GLY A 259 6.40 35.49 12.99
C GLY A 259 6.47 36.84 12.30
N LEU A 260 5.32 37.36 11.85
CA LEU A 260 5.24 38.65 11.18
C LEU A 260 5.21 39.74 12.25
N GLU A 261 6.13 40.70 12.18
CA GLU A 261 6.37 41.73 13.19
C GLU A 261 5.92 43.12 12.71
N THR A 262 5.73 43.31 11.40
CA THR A 262 5.34 44.60 10.82
C THR A 262 4.11 44.51 9.93
N GLU A 263 3.52 45.66 9.61
CA GLU A 263 2.34 45.74 8.74
C GLU A 263 2.68 45.41 7.29
N GLU A 264 3.86 45.81 6.84
CA GLU A 264 4.39 45.53 5.51
C GLU A 264 4.53 44.02 5.31
N GLU A 265 5.05 43.32 6.32
CA GLU A 265 5.13 41.86 6.33
C GLU A 265 3.74 41.22 6.28
N VAL A 266 2.76 41.74 7.03
CA VAL A 266 1.37 41.25 7.00
C VAL A 266 0.73 41.45 5.64
N ARG A 267 0.90 42.61 4.98
CA ARG A 267 0.35 42.86 3.63
C ARG A 267 0.97 41.91 2.60
N ALA A 268 2.29 41.73 2.63
CA ALA A 268 2.98 40.80 1.74
C ALA A 268 2.52 39.35 1.96
N ALA A 269 2.41 38.93 3.21
CA ALA A 269 1.92 37.60 3.56
C ALA A 269 0.45 37.38 3.15
N TYR A 270 -0.41 38.40 3.30
CA TYR A 270 -1.80 38.34 2.84
C TYR A 270 -1.88 38.13 1.33
N ALA A 271 -1.06 38.84 0.54
CA ALA A 271 -1.03 38.66 -0.91
C ALA A 271 -0.62 37.23 -1.31
N GLY A 272 0.36 36.64 -0.61
CA GLY A 272 0.75 35.25 -0.83
C GLY A 272 -0.34 34.24 -0.44
N ALA A 273 -1.02 34.45 0.69
CA ALA A 273 -2.08 33.58 1.16
C ALA A 273 -3.35 33.67 0.30
N SER A 274 -3.73 34.89 -0.11
CA SER A 274 -4.93 35.12 -0.93
C SER A 274 -4.80 34.59 -2.36
N ALA A 275 -3.57 34.50 -2.88
CA ALA A 275 -3.29 33.88 -4.17
C ALA A 275 -3.59 32.37 -4.19
N VAL A 276 -3.57 31.70 -3.04
CA VAL A 276 -3.84 30.25 -2.95
C VAL A 276 -5.22 29.92 -2.37
N SER A 277 -5.86 30.85 -1.67
CA SER A 277 -7.21 30.69 -1.12
C SER A 277 -7.90 32.03 -0.91
N PRO A 278 -9.19 32.18 -1.28
CA PRO A 278 -9.93 33.41 -0.99
C PRO A 278 -10.24 33.60 0.51
N ARG A 279 -10.03 32.58 1.34
CA ARG A 279 -10.30 32.64 2.79
C ARG A 279 -8.98 32.67 3.56
N VAL A 280 -8.63 33.84 4.08
CA VAL A 280 -7.40 34.06 4.86
C VAL A 280 -7.77 34.36 6.32
N LEU A 281 -6.93 33.91 7.26
CA LEU A 281 -7.06 34.23 8.67
C LEU A 281 -5.76 34.81 9.22
N ILE A 282 -5.92 35.73 10.18
CA ILE A 282 -4.84 36.27 11.01
C ILE A 282 -4.95 35.68 12.40
N GLU A 283 -3.84 35.21 12.93
CA GLU A 283 -3.76 34.52 14.21
C GLU A 283 -2.63 35.09 15.06
N LYS A 284 -2.82 35.16 16.38
CA LYS A 284 -1.73 35.54 17.29
C LYS A 284 -0.62 34.49 17.24
N HIS A 285 0.62 34.93 17.05
CA HIS A 285 1.75 34.01 17.07
C HIS A 285 1.93 33.41 18.46
N VAL A 286 1.96 32.08 18.54
CA VAL A 286 2.27 31.35 19.77
C VAL A 286 3.69 30.82 19.67
N PHE A 287 4.51 31.14 20.67
CA PHE A 287 5.85 30.60 20.78
C PHE A 287 5.84 29.24 21.46
N GLY A 288 6.69 28.33 21.00
CA GLY A 288 6.83 27.00 21.57
C GLY A 288 7.56 26.04 20.64
N ARG A 289 7.72 24.81 21.11
CA ARG A 289 8.13 23.67 20.30
C ARG A 289 6.90 23.08 19.63
N ASP A 290 7.10 22.55 18.43
CA ASP A 290 6.05 22.03 17.58
C ASP A 290 5.92 20.52 17.77
N TYR A 291 4.78 20.07 18.28
CA TYR A 291 4.48 18.67 18.51
C TYR A 291 3.28 18.20 17.69
N ARG A 292 3.35 16.97 17.20
CA ARG A 292 2.21 16.25 16.63
C ARG A 292 1.90 15.03 17.46
N LEU A 293 0.71 15.02 18.04
CA LEU A 293 0.16 13.93 18.84
C LEU A 293 -0.88 13.17 18.02
N THR A 294 -0.59 11.93 17.67
CA THR A 294 -1.49 11.04 16.93
C THR A 294 -2.35 10.26 17.92
N VAL A 295 -3.66 10.39 17.82
CA VAL A 295 -4.65 9.71 18.67
C VAL A 295 -5.42 8.70 17.84
N LEU A 296 -5.65 7.50 18.39
CA LEU A 296 -6.47 6.44 17.82
C LEU A 296 -7.43 5.90 18.87
N ASP A 297 -8.73 5.96 18.59
CA ASP A 297 -9.82 5.46 19.44
C ASP A 297 -9.67 5.90 20.91
N GLY A 298 -9.60 7.21 21.11
CA GLY A 298 -9.52 7.84 22.44
C GLY A 298 -8.19 7.62 23.19
N ARG A 299 -7.13 7.15 22.50
CA ARG A 299 -5.81 6.93 23.12
C ARG A 299 -4.71 7.61 22.30
N LEU A 300 -3.76 8.24 23.00
CA LEU A 300 -2.54 8.73 22.37
C LEU A 300 -1.73 7.52 21.87
N LEU A 301 -1.59 7.43 20.55
CA LEU A 301 -0.85 6.36 19.88
C LEU A 301 0.62 6.76 19.69
N TRP A 302 0.85 8.00 19.24
CA TRP A 302 2.20 8.45 18.92
C TRP A 302 2.43 9.94 19.12
N ALA A 303 3.64 10.34 19.48
CA ALA A 303 4.00 11.75 19.61
C ALA A 303 5.37 12.04 19.01
N ILE A 304 5.42 13.03 18.13
CA ILE A 304 6.66 13.53 17.56
C ILE A 304 6.81 15.01 17.84
N GLU A 305 8.05 15.44 18.01
CA GLU A 305 8.45 16.83 17.86
C GLU A 305 8.88 17.07 16.42
N ARG A 306 8.36 18.11 15.80
CA ARG A 306 8.78 18.58 14.49
C ARG A 306 9.82 19.67 14.70
N ILE A 307 11.09 19.34 14.43
CA ILE A 307 12.19 20.30 14.51
C ILE A 307 12.35 20.97 13.14
N PRO A 308 12.30 22.31 13.06
CA PRO A 308 12.57 23.05 11.83
C PRO A 308 13.92 22.69 11.22
N ALA A 309 14.04 22.87 9.91
CA ALA A 309 15.30 22.63 9.21
C ALA A 309 16.39 23.54 9.79
N GLY A 310 17.56 22.97 10.07
CA GLY A 310 18.63 23.68 10.77
C GLY A 310 19.84 22.79 11.02
N VAL A 311 20.88 23.41 11.56
CA VAL A 311 22.12 22.74 11.97
C VAL A 311 22.48 23.15 13.40
N THR A 312 23.28 22.34 14.07
CA THR A 312 23.79 22.66 15.41
C THR A 312 25.29 22.93 15.30
N GLY A 313 25.72 24.08 15.82
CA GLY A 313 27.13 24.47 15.85
C GLY A 313 27.98 23.46 16.61
N ASP A 314 29.13 23.11 16.05
CA ASP A 314 30.18 22.34 16.73
C ASP A 314 31.31 23.25 17.25
N GLY A 315 31.24 24.56 16.97
CA GLY A 315 32.25 25.54 17.33
C GLY A 315 33.46 25.58 16.40
N VAL A 316 33.48 24.77 15.34
CA VAL A 316 34.62 24.66 14.41
C VAL A 316 34.20 24.83 12.95
N SER A 317 33.11 24.19 12.53
CA SER A 317 32.63 24.21 11.15
C SER A 317 31.71 25.39 10.85
N THR A 318 31.76 25.87 9.61
CA THR A 318 30.83 26.90 9.12
C THR A 318 29.42 26.35 8.94
N VAL A 319 28.41 27.22 8.90
CA VAL A 319 27.02 26.79 8.62
C VAL A 319 26.94 26.01 7.30
N GLU A 320 27.65 26.43 6.26
CA GLU A 320 27.68 25.75 4.97
C GLU A 320 28.26 24.33 5.06
N GLU A 321 29.35 24.15 5.80
CA GLU A 321 29.96 22.84 6.05
C GLU A 321 29.02 21.92 6.86
N LEU A 322 28.36 22.46 7.88
CA LEU A 322 27.39 21.74 8.69
C LEU A 322 26.20 21.27 7.83
N VAL A 323 25.70 22.12 6.94
CA VAL A 323 24.62 21.79 6.00
C VAL A 323 25.05 20.71 5.01
N ALA A 324 26.24 20.85 4.43
CA ALA A 324 26.79 19.85 3.52
C ALA A 324 26.97 18.49 4.20
N ARG A 325 27.41 18.48 5.47
CA ARG A 325 27.54 17.27 6.29
C ARG A 325 26.19 16.62 6.57
N GLU A 326 25.20 17.39 7.00
CA GLU A 326 23.84 16.90 7.26
C GLU A 326 23.19 16.31 6.00
N ASN A 327 23.44 16.90 4.83
CA ASN A 327 22.96 16.40 3.54
C ASN A 327 23.63 15.10 3.06
N ARG A 328 24.68 14.61 3.73
CA ARG A 328 25.26 13.28 3.46
C ARG A 328 24.46 12.14 4.09
N ASP A 329 23.48 12.44 4.95
CA ASP A 329 22.57 11.42 5.49
C ASP A 329 21.83 10.72 4.33
N PRO A 330 21.93 9.37 4.19
CA PRO A 330 21.30 8.64 3.10
C PRO A 330 19.76 8.76 3.09
N ARG A 331 19.15 9.17 4.22
CA ARG A 331 17.71 9.44 4.32
C ARG A 331 17.32 10.75 3.63
N ARG A 332 18.26 11.68 3.40
CA ARG A 332 18.03 12.97 2.73
C ARG A 332 18.21 12.85 1.23
N GLY A 333 17.11 12.93 0.49
CA GLY A 333 17.08 12.74 -0.96
C GLY A 333 16.28 13.79 -1.70
N GLU A 334 16.45 13.78 -3.02
CA GLU A 334 15.60 14.50 -3.96
C GLU A 334 14.38 13.63 -4.32
N GLY A 335 13.21 14.25 -4.53
CA GLY A 335 11.99 13.55 -4.96
C GLY A 335 10.99 13.17 -3.84
N PRO A 336 9.74 12.83 -4.18
CA PRO A 336 8.60 12.76 -3.25
C PRO A 336 8.66 11.60 -2.24
N HIS A 337 9.44 10.56 -2.53
CA HIS A 337 9.54 9.38 -1.67
C HIS A 337 10.73 9.43 -0.69
N ALA A 338 11.58 10.46 -0.77
CA ALA A 338 12.70 10.63 0.16
C ALA A 338 12.19 10.77 1.60
N ALA A 339 12.83 10.08 2.55
CA ALA A 339 12.43 10.10 3.95
C ALA A 339 12.60 11.48 4.59
N LEU A 340 13.65 12.21 4.19
CA LEU A 340 13.92 13.60 4.55
C LEU A 340 14.31 14.37 3.28
N LYS A 341 14.08 15.68 3.26
CA LYS A 341 14.55 16.56 2.19
C LYS A 341 15.95 17.10 2.49
N ARG A 342 16.70 17.39 1.42
CA ARG A 342 17.99 18.09 1.56
C ARG A 342 17.76 19.51 2.08
N LEU A 343 18.71 19.96 2.89
CA LEU A 343 18.81 21.33 3.37
C LEU A 343 19.38 22.21 2.26
N SER A 344 18.81 23.41 2.08
CA SER A 344 19.29 24.41 1.13
C SER A 344 19.47 25.76 1.81
N LEU A 345 20.54 26.48 1.42
CA LEU A 345 20.82 27.86 1.84
C LEU A 345 20.22 28.87 0.84
N ASP A 346 18.91 28.77 0.64
CA ASP A 346 18.12 29.68 -0.20
C ASP A 346 17.83 31.03 0.49
N ASP A 347 17.01 31.87 -0.14
CA ASP A 347 16.72 33.23 0.34
C ASP A 347 16.04 33.27 1.71
N GLU A 348 15.22 32.27 2.08
CA GLU A 348 14.64 32.21 3.42
C GLU A 348 15.72 31.84 4.44
N ALA A 349 16.54 30.84 4.14
CA ALA A 349 17.64 30.43 5.02
C ALA A 349 18.60 31.60 5.26
N ARG A 350 18.97 32.34 4.21
CA ARG A 350 19.85 33.53 4.31
C ARG A 350 19.22 34.64 5.16
N ARG A 351 17.92 34.92 4.99
CA ARG A 351 17.19 35.89 5.83
C ARG A 351 17.17 35.48 7.30
N LEU A 352 16.93 34.19 7.59
CA LEU A 352 16.93 33.67 8.96
C LEU A 352 18.31 33.67 9.59
N LEU A 353 19.37 33.38 8.82
CA LEU A 353 20.74 33.51 9.30
C LEU A 353 21.04 34.96 9.68
N ALA A 354 20.71 35.92 8.81
CA ALA A 354 20.91 37.35 9.08
C ALA A 354 20.15 37.81 10.34
N ALA A 355 18.89 37.37 10.52
CA ALA A 355 18.11 37.64 11.72
C ALA A 355 18.72 37.02 13.00
N GLN A 356 19.46 35.92 12.87
CA GLN A 356 20.23 35.29 13.94
C GLN A 356 21.66 35.86 14.05
N THR A 357 21.97 36.95 13.36
CA THR A 357 23.30 37.58 13.28
C THR A 357 24.39 36.59 12.84
N LEU A 358 24.08 35.75 11.87
CA LEU A 358 24.97 34.74 11.28
C LEU A 358 25.01 34.89 9.75
N ALA A 359 26.12 34.48 9.14
CA ALA A 359 26.27 34.30 7.70
C ALA A 359 26.52 32.82 7.38
N ALA A 360 26.50 32.44 6.10
CA ALA A 360 26.69 31.04 5.69
C ALA A 360 28.10 30.50 6.02
N ASP A 361 29.09 31.37 6.01
CA ASP A 361 30.50 31.13 6.34
C ASP A 361 30.81 31.33 7.84
N ALA A 362 29.83 31.73 8.65
CA ALA A 362 30.03 31.89 10.09
C ALA A 362 30.15 30.52 10.79
N VAL A 363 31.00 30.44 11.82
CA VAL A 363 31.16 29.26 12.69
C VAL A 363 30.26 29.43 13.92
N PRO A 364 29.14 28.69 14.04
CA PRO A 364 28.26 28.82 15.20
C PRO A 364 28.90 28.18 16.43
N ALA A 365 28.75 28.82 17.59
CA ALA A 365 29.23 28.30 18.87
C ALA A 365 28.70 26.87 19.13
N ARG A 366 29.50 26.06 19.83
CA ARG A 366 29.14 24.67 20.14
C ARG A 366 27.79 24.59 20.85
N GLY A 367 26.88 23.78 20.32
CA GLY A 367 25.53 23.59 20.86
C GLY A 367 24.51 24.67 20.44
N ARG A 368 24.92 25.72 19.73
CA ARG A 368 23.99 26.74 19.22
C ARG A 368 23.17 26.15 18.07
N GLU A 369 21.85 26.12 18.23
CA GLU A 369 20.94 25.78 17.14
C GLU A 369 20.86 26.94 16.14
N VAL A 370 21.03 26.62 14.86
CA VAL A 370 20.91 27.57 13.75
C VAL A 370 19.73 27.13 12.89
N ARG A 371 18.66 27.92 12.92
CA ARG A 371 17.45 27.63 12.14
C ARG A 371 17.58 28.16 10.72
N LEU A 372 17.17 27.34 9.76
CA LEU A 372 17.15 27.67 8.32
C LEU A 372 15.72 27.78 7.76
N ARG A 373 14.71 27.41 8.56
CA ARG A 373 13.28 27.52 8.23
C ARG A 373 12.46 27.97 9.43
N ARG A 374 11.37 28.71 9.19
CA ARG A 374 10.39 29.05 10.24
C ARG A 374 9.45 27.88 10.55
N ILE A 375 9.02 27.16 9.51
CA ILE A 375 8.02 26.09 9.62
C ILE A 375 8.71 24.74 9.81
N ALA A 376 8.25 23.96 10.80
CA ALA A 376 8.74 22.61 11.04
C ALA A 376 8.06 21.59 10.13
N ASN A 377 8.49 21.53 8.87
CA ASN A 377 7.98 20.57 7.90
C ASN A 377 9.12 19.73 7.29
N VAL A 378 8.90 18.42 7.15
CA VAL A 378 9.83 17.49 6.49
C VAL A 378 10.08 17.92 5.04
N ASN A 379 9.05 18.44 4.36
CA ASN A 379 9.19 18.98 3.00
C ASN A 379 10.13 20.18 2.92
N GLY A 380 10.28 20.94 4.01
CA GLY A 380 11.24 22.04 4.14
C GLY A 380 12.60 21.63 4.68
N GLY A 381 12.86 20.33 4.86
CA GLY A 381 14.12 19.80 5.41
C GLY A 381 14.13 19.61 6.93
N GLY A 382 13.01 19.87 7.61
CA GLY A 382 12.83 19.60 9.05
C GLY A 382 12.89 18.11 9.39
N ARG A 383 13.08 17.80 10.67
CA ARG A 383 13.17 16.42 11.17
C ARG A 383 12.09 16.10 12.21
N PRO A 384 11.40 14.96 12.10
CA PRO A 384 10.57 14.46 13.18
C PRO A 384 11.43 13.70 14.20
N VAL A 385 11.21 13.96 15.48
CA VAL A 385 11.86 13.24 16.60
C VAL A 385 10.77 12.62 17.46
N ALA A 386 10.84 11.31 17.69
CA ALA A 386 9.90 10.64 18.58
C ALA A 386 10.07 11.13 20.02
N VAL A 387 8.96 11.47 20.67
CA VAL A 387 8.95 11.98 22.06
C VAL A 387 7.87 11.30 22.91
N ASN A 388 7.29 10.19 22.44
CA ASN A 388 6.24 9.41 23.10
C ASN A 388 6.44 9.24 24.62
N GLU A 389 7.60 8.74 25.03
CA GLU A 389 7.90 8.43 26.43
C GLU A 389 7.99 9.68 27.31
N ARG A 390 8.19 10.84 26.70
CA ARG A 390 8.28 12.13 27.39
C ARG A 390 6.94 12.83 27.53
N VAL A 391 5.86 12.32 26.95
CA VAL A 391 4.58 13.05 26.96
C VAL A 391 3.98 13.03 28.35
N HIS A 392 3.80 14.22 28.95
CA HIS A 392 3.07 14.36 30.20
C HIS A 392 1.61 13.87 30.05
N PRO A 393 1.02 13.16 31.03
CA PRO A 393 -0.35 12.65 30.94
C PRO A 393 -1.41 13.71 30.61
N ASP A 394 -1.29 14.93 31.15
CA ASP A 394 -2.21 16.02 30.83
C ASP A 394 -2.17 16.45 29.36
N ASN A 395 -1.00 16.33 28.70
CA ASN A 395 -0.82 16.66 27.29
C ASN A 395 -1.39 15.56 26.39
N ALA A 396 -1.26 14.30 26.81
CA ALA A 396 -1.95 13.18 26.17
C ALA A 396 -3.47 13.35 26.27
N ALA A 397 -3.98 13.69 27.45
CA ALA A 397 -5.39 13.97 27.68
C ALA A 397 -5.89 15.18 26.88
N LEU A 398 -5.07 16.24 26.74
CA LEU A 398 -5.37 17.38 25.88
C LEU A 398 -5.60 16.94 24.42
N ALA A 399 -4.70 16.13 23.87
CA ALA A 399 -4.81 15.63 22.50
C ALA A 399 -6.05 14.74 22.33
N VAL A 400 -6.31 13.82 23.28
CA VAL A 400 -7.51 12.96 23.25
C VAL A 400 -8.78 13.80 23.25
N ARG A 401 -8.92 14.76 24.17
CA ARG A 401 -10.11 15.65 24.21
C ARG A 401 -10.28 16.47 22.94
N ALA A 402 -9.18 16.87 22.29
CA ALA A 402 -9.22 17.61 21.03
C ALA A 402 -9.81 16.77 19.89
N VAL A 403 -9.40 15.50 19.79
CA VAL A 403 -9.92 14.54 18.81
C VAL A 403 -11.38 14.18 19.09
N GLU A 404 -11.73 13.96 20.37
CA GLU A 404 -13.11 13.72 20.81
C GLU A 404 -14.03 14.92 20.51
N ALA A 405 -13.55 16.15 20.68
CA ALA A 405 -14.33 17.36 20.39
C ALA A 405 -14.80 17.43 18.93
N LEU A 406 -13.98 16.90 18.00
CA LEU A 406 -14.31 16.79 16.58
C LEU A 406 -14.95 15.44 16.19
N ARG A 407 -15.07 14.48 17.13
CA ARG A 407 -15.62 13.13 16.89
C ARG A 407 -14.84 12.33 15.84
N LEU A 408 -13.51 12.47 15.83
CA LEU A 408 -12.62 11.68 14.97
C LEU A 408 -12.17 10.41 15.69
N ASP A 409 -11.98 9.33 14.95
CA ASP A 409 -11.45 8.05 15.45
C ASP A 409 -9.92 8.03 15.41
N LEU A 410 -9.32 8.56 14.35
CA LEU A 410 -7.89 8.72 14.14
C LEU A 410 -7.59 10.14 13.70
N ALA A 411 -6.70 10.84 14.41
CA ALA A 411 -6.29 12.18 14.03
C ALA A 411 -4.91 12.55 14.58
N GLY A 412 -4.24 13.48 13.90
CA GLY A 412 -3.02 14.13 14.36
C GLY A 412 -3.34 15.52 14.91
N VAL A 413 -3.02 15.77 16.17
CA VAL A 413 -3.20 17.06 16.84
C VAL A 413 -1.88 17.80 16.84
N ASP A 414 -1.85 18.96 16.18
CA ASP A 414 -0.67 19.82 16.13
C ASP A 414 -0.73 20.84 17.25
N VAL A 415 0.25 20.78 18.16
CA VAL A 415 0.27 21.59 19.37
C VAL A 415 1.60 22.32 19.51
N LEU A 416 1.52 23.62 19.77
CA LEU A 416 2.65 24.44 20.20
C LEU A 416 2.67 24.52 21.73
N MET A 417 3.79 24.12 22.35
CA MET A 417 4.00 24.29 23.79
C MET A 417 5.49 24.36 24.13
N PRO A 418 5.88 24.92 25.30
CA PRO A 418 7.29 25.04 25.67
C PRO A 418 8.01 23.70 25.85
N ASP A 419 7.37 22.73 26.52
CA ASP A 419 7.94 21.41 26.79
C ASP A 419 6.84 20.35 26.96
N ILE A 420 6.89 19.30 26.14
CA ILE A 420 5.93 18.18 26.16
C ILE A 420 5.97 17.35 27.45
N ALA A 421 7.06 17.43 28.21
CA ALA A 421 7.25 16.72 29.47
C ALA A 421 6.61 17.40 30.68
N ARG A 422 6.14 18.64 30.53
CA ARG A 422 5.44 19.39 31.58
C ARG A 422 3.97 19.53 31.24
N SER A 423 3.12 19.65 32.24
CA SER A 423 1.68 19.83 32.03
C SER A 423 1.39 21.14 31.29
N TRP A 424 0.59 21.09 30.23
CA TRP A 424 0.09 22.27 29.54
C TRP A 424 -0.74 23.19 30.44
N LEU A 425 -1.28 22.67 31.57
CA LEU A 425 -1.99 23.48 32.56
C LEU A 425 -1.05 24.46 33.28
N GLU A 426 0.24 24.14 33.35
CA GLU A 426 1.27 24.99 33.95
C GLU A 426 1.96 25.88 32.91
N THR A 427 2.32 25.29 31.76
CA THR A 427 3.16 25.96 30.77
C THR A 427 2.38 26.67 29.67
N GLY A 428 1.07 26.40 29.58
CA GLY A 428 0.27 26.73 28.41
C GLY A 428 0.54 25.79 27.23
N ALA A 429 -0.43 25.76 26.31
CA ALA A 429 -0.33 25.12 25.01
C ALA A 429 -1.27 25.82 24.04
N ALA A 430 -1.09 25.59 22.73
CA ALA A 430 -2.03 26.02 21.72
C ALA A 430 -2.19 24.94 20.65
N ILE A 431 -3.43 24.48 20.43
CA ILE A 431 -3.77 23.56 19.35
C ILE A 431 -3.89 24.38 18.06
N CYS A 432 -2.94 24.17 17.15
CA CYS A 432 -2.87 24.91 15.89
C CYS A 432 -3.77 24.32 14.81
N GLU A 433 -3.90 22.99 14.80
CA GLU A 433 -4.63 22.24 13.77
C GLU A 433 -4.94 20.82 14.27
N ILE A 434 -6.04 20.25 13.76
CA ILE A 434 -6.33 18.81 13.89
C ILE A 434 -6.46 18.23 12.50
N ASN A 435 -5.58 17.29 12.18
CA ASN A 435 -5.50 16.63 10.90
C ASN A 435 -6.28 15.30 10.97
N ALA A 436 -7.42 15.22 10.27
CA ALA A 436 -8.24 14.01 10.22
C ALA A 436 -7.62 12.87 9.38
N GLN A 437 -6.66 13.19 8.50
CA GLN A 437 -5.89 12.20 7.73
C GLN A 437 -4.39 12.42 7.96
N PRO A 438 -3.89 12.19 9.19
CA PRO A 438 -2.51 12.53 9.54
C PRO A 438 -1.51 11.63 8.80
N GLN A 439 -0.34 12.18 8.49
CA GLN A 439 0.80 11.37 8.10
C GLN A 439 1.43 10.76 9.36
N LEU A 440 1.46 9.42 9.44
CA LEU A 440 1.97 8.71 10.62
C LEU A 440 3.50 8.75 10.72
N GLY A 441 4.17 8.92 9.58
CA GLY A 441 5.62 9.05 9.51
C GLY A 441 6.32 7.76 9.10
N ALA A 442 7.34 7.91 8.25
CA ALA A 442 8.11 6.81 7.70
C ALA A 442 9.21 6.31 8.63
N THR A 443 9.78 7.21 9.43
CA THR A 443 11.04 7.02 10.14
C THR A 443 10.84 6.75 11.62
N THR A 444 9.88 7.43 12.24
CA THR A 444 9.64 7.37 13.69
C THR A 444 8.60 6.32 14.07
N ALA A 445 7.65 6.00 13.19
CA ALA A 445 6.48 5.21 13.56
C ALA A 445 6.06 4.12 12.53
N PRO A 446 6.99 3.40 11.86
CA PRO A 446 6.60 2.40 10.85
C PRO A 446 5.78 1.23 11.42
N HIS A 447 5.91 0.92 12.71
CA HIS A 447 5.15 -0.16 13.37
C HIS A 447 3.64 0.18 13.51
N LEU A 448 3.27 1.47 13.50
CA LEU A 448 1.87 1.89 13.69
C LEU A 448 0.94 1.43 12.57
N TYR A 449 1.45 1.28 11.34
CA TYR A 449 0.63 0.81 10.21
C TYR A 449 0.07 -0.59 10.49
N GLY A 450 0.90 -1.50 10.98
CA GLY A 450 0.46 -2.84 11.37
C GLY A 450 -0.41 -2.85 12.63
N GLU A 451 -0.11 -1.99 13.61
CA GLU A 451 -0.93 -1.86 14.82
C GLU A 451 -2.35 -1.37 14.51
N ILE A 452 -2.49 -0.34 13.65
CA ILE A 452 -3.79 0.18 13.21
C ILE A 452 -4.58 -0.91 12.49
N LEU A 453 -3.95 -1.64 11.56
CA LEU A 453 -4.61 -2.73 10.84
C LEU A 453 -5.10 -3.82 11.81
N ARG A 454 -4.24 -4.28 12.73
CA ARG A 454 -4.63 -5.28 13.74
C ARG A 454 -5.79 -4.79 14.60
N ARG A 455 -5.77 -3.54 15.03
CA ARG A 455 -6.84 -2.96 15.86
C ARG A 455 -8.16 -2.81 15.11
N ARG A 456 -8.11 -2.48 13.81
CA ARG A 456 -9.30 -2.31 12.97
C ARG A 456 -9.90 -3.65 12.50
N LEU A 457 -9.06 -4.65 12.24
CA LEU A 457 -9.49 -5.94 11.70
C LEU A 457 -9.71 -7.02 12.77
N GLY A 458 -9.04 -6.93 13.93
CA GLY A 458 -9.09 -7.94 14.99
C GLY A 458 -8.42 -9.28 14.64
N GLY A 459 -7.69 -9.36 13.52
CA GLY A 459 -7.07 -10.58 13.01
C GLY A 459 -6.42 -10.36 11.64
N ASP A 460 -6.36 -11.42 10.82
CA ASP A 460 -5.88 -11.35 9.44
C ASP A 460 -6.94 -10.82 8.45
N GLY A 461 -8.14 -10.51 8.94
CA GLY A 461 -9.24 -9.98 8.13
C GLY A 461 -9.88 -10.99 7.18
N ARG A 462 -9.50 -12.28 7.22
CA ARG A 462 -10.03 -13.29 6.28
C ARG A 462 -11.32 -13.88 6.81
N ILE A 463 -12.34 -13.97 5.95
CA ILE A 463 -13.46 -14.87 6.20
C ILE A 463 -13.03 -16.32 5.93
N PRO A 464 -13.61 -17.29 6.62
CA PRO A 464 -13.46 -18.69 6.27
C PRO A 464 -14.00 -18.99 4.85
N ILE A 465 -13.26 -19.79 4.08
CA ILE A 465 -13.58 -20.10 2.67
C ILE A 465 -13.40 -21.59 2.41
N VAL A 466 -14.43 -22.23 1.86
CA VAL A 466 -14.40 -23.61 1.36
C VAL A 466 -14.47 -23.60 -0.16
N VAL A 467 -13.55 -24.31 -0.81
CA VAL A 467 -13.60 -24.59 -2.24
C VAL A 467 -13.98 -26.05 -2.44
N VAL A 468 -15.02 -26.31 -3.21
CA VAL A 468 -15.49 -27.67 -3.54
C VAL A 468 -15.20 -27.93 -5.01
N LEU A 469 -14.48 -29.01 -5.32
CA LEU A 469 -14.16 -29.42 -6.69
C LEU A 469 -15.05 -30.57 -7.14
N GLY A 470 -15.71 -30.37 -8.29
CA GLY A 470 -16.51 -31.35 -9.01
C GLY A 470 -17.74 -31.85 -8.23
N ASP A 471 -18.45 -30.92 -7.60
CA ASP A 471 -19.63 -31.19 -6.79
C ASP A 471 -20.83 -31.75 -7.60
N ALA A 472 -20.85 -33.07 -7.81
CA ALA A 472 -21.85 -33.76 -8.63
C ALA A 472 -22.95 -34.47 -7.82
N GLY A 473 -22.96 -34.32 -6.49
CA GLY A 473 -23.91 -35.02 -5.62
C GLY A 473 -25.34 -34.47 -5.68
N SER A 474 -26.31 -35.25 -5.18
CA SER A 474 -27.70 -34.81 -4.98
C SER A 474 -28.14 -35.09 -3.53
N PRO A 475 -28.39 -34.05 -2.69
CA PRO A 475 -28.18 -32.63 -2.98
C PRO A 475 -26.67 -32.29 -3.13
N PRO A 476 -26.30 -31.23 -3.86
CA PRO A 476 -24.91 -30.78 -3.97
C PRO A 476 -24.27 -30.54 -2.59
N LEU A 477 -23.00 -30.91 -2.45
CA LEU A 477 -22.26 -30.76 -1.19
C LEU A 477 -22.09 -29.28 -0.80
N SER A 478 -21.90 -28.41 -1.78
CA SER A 478 -21.86 -26.96 -1.60
C SER A 478 -23.13 -26.42 -0.93
N GLU A 479 -24.32 -26.90 -1.32
CA GLU A 479 -25.59 -26.51 -0.69
C GLU A 479 -25.66 -27.01 0.77
N VAL A 480 -25.22 -28.25 1.03
CA VAL A 480 -25.16 -28.80 2.40
C VAL A 480 -24.24 -27.97 3.28
N LEU A 481 -23.05 -27.59 2.77
CA LEU A 481 -22.09 -26.74 3.49
C LEU A 481 -22.69 -25.36 3.80
N VAL A 482 -23.35 -24.74 2.82
CA VAL A 482 -24.05 -23.45 3.02
C VAL A 482 -25.09 -23.57 4.12
N MET A 483 -25.96 -24.59 4.07
CA MET A 483 -26.99 -24.80 5.09
C MET A 483 -26.39 -25.00 6.49
N GLN A 484 -25.30 -25.76 6.62
CA GLN A 484 -24.67 -26.05 7.90
C GLN A 484 -23.95 -24.83 8.49
N LEU A 485 -23.25 -24.07 7.67
CA LEU A 485 -22.63 -22.82 8.10
C LEU A 485 -23.69 -21.79 8.52
N ARG A 486 -24.83 -21.71 7.82
CA ARG A 486 -25.97 -20.88 8.22
C ARG A 486 -26.57 -21.26 9.57
N GLN A 487 -26.65 -22.56 9.89
CA GLN A 487 -27.12 -23.02 11.20
C GLN A 487 -26.25 -22.51 12.37
N ARG A 488 -25.02 -22.03 12.09
CA ARG A 488 -24.14 -21.37 13.06
C ARG A 488 -24.39 -19.86 13.19
N GLY A 489 -25.38 -19.33 12.48
CA GLY A 489 -25.69 -17.90 12.46
C GLY A 489 -24.80 -17.08 11.52
N TRP A 490 -24.06 -17.73 10.61
CA TRP A 490 -23.25 -17.05 9.61
C TRP A 490 -24.07 -16.76 8.36
N ALA A 491 -23.89 -15.58 7.77
CA ALA A 491 -24.37 -15.28 6.43
C ALA A 491 -23.34 -15.78 5.40
N VAL A 492 -23.75 -16.75 4.60
CA VAL A 492 -22.83 -17.53 3.76
C VAL A 492 -22.97 -17.09 2.31
N GLY A 493 -21.91 -16.50 1.78
CA GLY A 493 -21.77 -16.30 0.35
C GLY A 493 -21.52 -17.63 -0.35
N TRP A 494 -22.16 -17.85 -1.49
CA TRP A 494 -21.90 -19.03 -2.30
C TRP A 494 -21.86 -18.70 -3.78
N CYS A 495 -21.03 -19.43 -4.52
CA CYS A 495 -20.90 -19.30 -5.97
C CYS A 495 -20.70 -20.68 -6.59
N ASP A 496 -21.45 -20.94 -7.65
CA ASP A 496 -21.33 -22.15 -8.47
C ASP A 496 -21.63 -21.82 -9.94
N ARG A 497 -21.74 -22.84 -10.81
CA ARG A 497 -22.04 -22.67 -12.24
C ARG A 497 -23.39 -21.99 -12.55
N ARG A 498 -24.32 -21.94 -11.60
CA ARG A 498 -25.64 -21.33 -11.74
C ARG A 498 -25.61 -19.84 -11.43
N GLY A 499 -24.59 -19.36 -10.71
CA GLY A 499 -24.42 -17.97 -10.33
C GLY A 499 -23.92 -17.84 -8.89
N ALA A 500 -24.34 -16.76 -8.22
CA ALA A 500 -23.91 -16.47 -6.86
C ALA A 500 -25.01 -15.84 -6.00
N GLY A 501 -24.94 -16.09 -4.70
CA GLY A 501 -25.91 -15.63 -3.72
C GLY A 501 -25.34 -15.52 -2.31
N ILE A 502 -26.16 -15.00 -1.40
CA ILE A 502 -25.91 -15.01 0.05
C ILE A 502 -27.11 -15.70 0.66
N ASP A 503 -26.87 -16.79 1.39
CA ASP A 503 -27.93 -17.60 1.96
C ASP A 503 -28.94 -18.05 0.89
N ASP A 504 -30.23 -17.73 1.05
CA ASP A 504 -31.28 -18.05 0.06
C ASP A 504 -31.42 -16.95 -1.03
N GLU A 505 -30.72 -15.83 -0.88
CA GLU A 505 -30.82 -14.66 -1.76
C GLU A 505 -29.87 -14.80 -2.96
N TRP A 506 -30.43 -14.83 -4.17
CA TRP A 506 -29.65 -14.77 -5.39
C TRP A 506 -29.23 -13.33 -5.67
N LEU A 507 -27.92 -13.11 -5.85
CA LEU A 507 -27.37 -11.82 -6.24
C LEU A 507 -27.15 -11.74 -7.76
N VAL A 508 -26.63 -12.84 -8.35
CA VAL A 508 -26.33 -12.93 -9.77
C VAL A 508 -26.73 -14.30 -10.30
N ARG A 509 -27.38 -14.33 -11.47
CA ARG A 509 -27.69 -15.55 -12.23
C ARG A 509 -26.67 -15.69 -13.36
N GLY A 510 -26.01 -16.83 -13.46
CA GLY A 510 -24.85 -17.02 -14.34
C GLY A 510 -23.66 -16.14 -13.94
N GLY A 511 -22.76 -15.86 -14.88
CA GLY A 511 -21.56 -15.07 -14.65
C GLY A 511 -20.33 -15.92 -14.31
N GLY A 512 -19.16 -15.27 -14.27
CA GLY A 512 -17.89 -15.93 -13.99
C GLY A 512 -17.62 -16.08 -12.50
N MET A 513 -16.98 -17.18 -12.12
CA MET A 513 -16.59 -17.50 -10.75
C MET A 513 -15.66 -16.44 -10.16
N PHE A 514 -14.71 -15.92 -10.94
CA PHE A 514 -13.79 -14.90 -10.44
C PHE A 514 -14.53 -13.61 -10.05
N ALA A 515 -15.37 -13.09 -10.95
CA ALA A 515 -16.14 -11.87 -10.69
C ALA A 515 -17.13 -12.04 -9.53
N SER A 516 -17.82 -13.18 -9.49
CA SER A 516 -18.79 -13.50 -8.44
C SER A 516 -18.12 -13.71 -7.08
N GLY A 517 -16.97 -14.38 -7.04
CA GLY A 517 -16.16 -14.53 -5.83
C GLY A 517 -15.65 -13.18 -5.32
N GLN A 518 -15.13 -12.32 -6.19
CA GLN A 518 -14.70 -10.96 -5.83
C GLN A 518 -15.85 -10.10 -5.27
N MET A 519 -17.04 -10.20 -5.87
CA MET A 519 -18.26 -9.57 -5.34
C MET A 519 -18.58 -10.06 -3.92
N LEU A 520 -18.55 -11.38 -3.67
CA LEU A 520 -18.85 -11.93 -2.35
C LEU A 520 -17.78 -11.57 -1.31
N LEU A 521 -16.50 -11.57 -1.70
CA LEU A 521 -15.38 -11.17 -0.84
C LEU A 521 -15.38 -9.68 -0.47
N THR A 522 -16.11 -8.84 -1.21
CA THR A 522 -16.30 -7.41 -0.89
C THR A 522 -17.64 -7.13 -0.20
N HIS A 523 -18.50 -8.14 -0.07
CA HIS A 523 -19.84 -7.95 0.45
C HIS A 523 -19.85 -7.97 2.00
N PRO A 524 -20.26 -6.90 2.70
CA PRO A 524 -20.08 -6.74 4.15
C PRO A 524 -20.97 -7.67 5.01
N ARG A 525 -21.99 -8.29 4.40
CA ARG A 525 -22.80 -9.34 5.06
C ARG A 525 -22.12 -10.71 5.10
N VAL A 526 -21.10 -10.98 4.28
CA VAL A 526 -20.59 -12.36 4.11
C VAL A 526 -19.64 -12.72 5.25
N ASP A 527 -20.01 -13.71 6.05
CA ASP A 527 -19.21 -14.28 7.15
C ASP A 527 -18.33 -15.44 6.68
N ALA A 528 -18.78 -16.19 5.67
CA ALA A 528 -18.06 -17.32 5.09
C ALA A 528 -18.40 -17.46 3.59
N LEU A 529 -17.51 -18.09 2.83
CA LEU A 529 -17.67 -18.28 1.40
C LEU A 529 -17.55 -19.76 1.00
N VAL A 530 -18.48 -20.26 0.19
CA VAL A 530 -18.42 -21.58 -0.44
C VAL A 530 -18.35 -21.41 -1.97
N LEU A 531 -17.27 -21.90 -2.59
CA LEU A 531 -17.07 -21.86 -4.04
C LEU A 531 -17.11 -23.28 -4.62
N ALA A 532 -18.03 -23.56 -5.53
CA ALA A 532 -18.13 -24.87 -6.19
C ALA A 532 -17.61 -24.80 -7.64
N ILE A 533 -16.47 -25.44 -7.88
CA ILE A 533 -15.77 -25.49 -9.18
C ILE A 533 -16.25 -26.73 -9.95
N HIS A 534 -16.80 -26.51 -11.14
CA HIS A 534 -17.26 -27.58 -12.04
C HIS A 534 -16.62 -27.54 -13.43
N ASP A 535 -15.76 -26.55 -13.69
CA ASP A 535 -15.15 -26.30 -14.99
C ASP A 535 -13.74 -25.72 -14.87
N ASP A 536 -13.14 -25.40 -16.02
CA ASP A 536 -11.77 -24.90 -16.16
C ASP A 536 -11.66 -23.37 -16.08
N GLU A 537 -12.72 -22.64 -15.70
CA GLU A 537 -12.73 -21.17 -15.70
C GLU A 537 -11.59 -20.59 -14.86
N ILE A 538 -11.29 -21.21 -13.71
CA ILE A 538 -10.26 -20.71 -12.79
C ILE A 538 -8.84 -20.79 -13.36
N LEU A 539 -8.59 -21.65 -14.36
CA LEU A 539 -7.30 -21.69 -15.06
C LEU A 539 -7.11 -20.47 -15.98
N GLN A 540 -8.21 -19.90 -16.46
CA GLN A 540 -8.22 -18.72 -17.33
C GLN A 540 -8.30 -17.42 -16.52
N THR A 541 -9.14 -17.40 -15.49
CA THR A 541 -9.45 -16.20 -14.71
C THR A 541 -8.66 -16.08 -13.41
N GLY A 542 -8.09 -17.18 -12.92
CA GLY A 542 -7.49 -17.27 -11.60
C GLY A 542 -8.52 -17.45 -10.48
N LEU A 543 -8.02 -17.60 -9.25
CA LEU A 543 -8.86 -17.60 -8.06
C LEU A 543 -9.27 -16.17 -7.67
N PRO A 544 -10.49 -15.97 -7.14
CA PRO A 544 -10.91 -14.68 -6.62
C PRO A 544 -10.21 -14.31 -5.31
N MET A 545 -9.43 -15.22 -4.71
CA MET A 545 -8.68 -15.01 -3.48
C MET A 545 -7.27 -15.58 -3.60
N ASP A 546 -6.36 -15.05 -2.80
CA ASP A 546 -4.98 -15.53 -2.71
C ASP A 546 -4.87 -16.84 -1.91
N ARG A 547 -5.72 -17.03 -0.89
CA ARG A 547 -5.79 -18.23 -0.06
C ARG A 547 -7.21 -18.56 0.38
N PHE A 548 -7.45 -19.84 0.64
CA PHE A 548 -8.68 -20.35 1.22
C PHE A 548 -8.39 -21.45 2.22
N HIS A 549 -9.37 -21.80 3.06
CA HIS A 549 -9.11 -22.66 4.22
C HIS A 549 -9.18 -24.14 3.85
N TRP A 550 -10.27 -24.56 3.20
CA TRP A 550 -10.53 -25.96 2.91
C TRP A 550 -10.73 -26.19 1.42
N LEU A 551 -10.08 -27.25 0.90
CA LEU A 551 -10.36 -27.81 -0.41
C LEU A 551 -11.14 -29.12 -0.21
N VAL A 552 -12.30 -29.28 -0.82
CA VAL A 552 -13.14 -30.49 -0.74
C VAL A 552 -13.26 -31.11 -2.12
N LEU A 553 -12.72 -32.31 -2.30
CA LEU A 553 -12.80 -33.07 -3.55
C LEU A 553 -14.06 -33.94 -3.50
N ALA A 554 -15.11 -33.50 -4.21
CA ALA A 554 -16.45 -34.07 -4.11
C ALA A 554 -16.85 -34.98 -5.28
N GLY A 555 -16.15 -34.92 -6.42
CA GLY A 555 -16.40 -35.78 -7.58
C GLY A 555 -15.56 -35.40 -8.80
N THR A 556 -15.30 -36.32 -9.73
CA THR A 556 -14.48 -36.05 -10.93
C THR A 556 -15.20 -35.28 -12.05
N ALA A 557 -16.44 -34.83 -11.80
CA ALA A 557 -17.28 -34.17 -12.79
C ALA A 557 -16.85 -32.72 -13.04
N VAL A 558 -15.72 -32.55 -13.71
CA VAL A 558 -15.22 -31.26 -14.19
C VAL A 558 -15.23 -31.27 -15.72
N SER A 559 -15.81 -30.24 -16.33
CA SER A 559 -15.94 -30.13 -17.79
C SER A 559 -15.27 -28.87 -18.33
N PRO A 560 -14.48 -28.94 -19.42
CA PRO A 560 -13.91 -27.73 -20.04
C PRO A 560 -15.00 -26.85 -20.65
N ARG A 561 -14.92 -25.52 -20.48
CA ARG A 561 -15.89 -24.55 -21.03
C ARG A 561 -15.83 -24.39 -22.54
N VAL A 562 -14.67 -24.65 -23.15
CA VAL A 562 -14.47 -24.56 -24.60
C VAL A 562 -14.02 -25.92 -25.11
N ALA A 563 -14.81 -26.54 -25.98
CA ALA A 563 -14.38 -27.74 -26.69
C ALA A 563 -13.26 -27.36 -27.67
N CYS A 564 -12.05 -27.91 -27.48
CA CYS A 564 -10.95 -27.76 -28.42
C CYS A 564 -11.26 -28.47 -29.75
N GLY A 565 -12.01 -27.79 -30.64
CA GLY A 565 -12.21 -28.14 -32.05
C GLY A 565 -12.82 -29.53 -32.33
N PRO A 566 -13.29 -29.79 -33.57
CA PRO A 566 -13.74 -31.12 -33.95
C PRO A 566 -12.51 -32.00 -34.19
N GLY A 567 -12.04 -32.68 -33.14
CA GLY A 567 -10.89 -33.61 -33.23
C GLY A 567 -10.26 -34.06 -31.92
N ALA A 568 -10.57 -33.45 -30.77
CA ALA A 568 -10.04 -33.90 -29.49
C ALA A 568 -10.74 -35.21 -29.04
N GLY A 569 -9.98 -36.31 -29.12
CA GLY A 569 -10.43 -37.67 -28.86
C GLY A 569 -10.99 -37.92 -27.45
N THR A 570 -11.79 -39.00 -27.39
CA THR A 570 -12.26 -39.77 -26.22
C THR A 570 -12.28 -39.11 -24.84
N PRO A 571 -13.43 -39.11 -24.13
CA PRO A 571 -13.68 -38.40 -22.85
C PRO A 571 -12.93 -38.95 -21.60
N GLY A 572 -11.82 -39.67 -21.78
CA GLY A 572 -11.03 -40.24 -20.67
C GLY A 572 -9.75 -39.47 -20.33
N ARG A 573 -8.92 -39.09 -21.32
CA ARG A 573 -7.58 -38.52 -21.08
C ARG A 573 -7.56 -37.00 -20.87
N GLY A 574 -8.52 -36.27 -21.44
CA GLY A 574 -8.59 -34.81 -21.29
C GLY A 574 -9.10 -34.33 -19.92
N SER A 575 -9.91 -35.15 -19.24
CA SER A 575 -10.47 -34.82 -17.93
C SER A 575 -9.45 -35.00 -16.80
N GLU A 576 -8.60 -36.02 -16.86
CA GLU A 576 -7.52 -36.23 -15.88
C GLU A 576 -6.44 -35.14 -15.96
N ALA A 577 -5.99 -34.77 -17.17
CA ALA A 577 -5.01 -33.70 -17.36
C ALA A 577 -5.53 -32.33 -16.88
N LEU A 578 -6.80 -32.04 -17.18
CA LEU A 578 -7.47 -30.83 -16.70
C LEU A 578 -7.54 -30.80 -15.16
N LEU A 579 -7.86 -31.94 -14.57
CA LEU A 579 -7.93 -32.08 -13.13
C LEU A 579 -6.58 -31.86 -12.45
N ASP A 580 -5.50 -32.43 -12.99
CA ASP A 580 -4.14 -32.22 -12.49
C ASP A 580 -3.77 -30.73 -12.53
N GLU A 581 -4.14 -30.00 -13.59
CA GLU A 581 -3.89 -28.56 -13.70
C GLU A 581 -4.68 -27.75 -12.65
N LEU A 582 -5.94 -28.13 -12.40
CA LEU A 582 -6.77 -27.52 -11.36
C LEU A 582 -6.18 -27.77 -9.98
N LEU A 583 -5.80 -29.01 -9.66
CA LEU A 583 -5.20 -29.36 -8.37
C LEU A 583 -3.85 -28.65 -8.16
N ALA A 584 -3.02 -28.56 -9.19
CA ALA A 584 -1.76 -27.81 -9.14
C ALA A 584 -1.97 -26.31 -8.84
N SER A 585 -3.13 -25.76 -9.20
CA SER A 585 -3.49 -24.37 -8.91
C SER A 585 -4.15 -24.20 -7.52
N LEU A 586 -4.99 -25.15 -7.11
CA LEU A 586 -5.79 -25.06 -5.89
C LEU A 586 -5.03 -25.45 -4.62
N VAL A 587 -4.24 -26.53 -4.67
CA VAL A 587 -3.55 -27.07 -3.48
C VAL A 587 -2.59 -26.05 -2.85
N PRO A 588 -1.77 -25.30 -3.60
CA PRO A 588 -0.88 -24.30 -3.00
C PRO A 588 -1.60 -23.14 -2.30
N ALA A 589 -2.85 -22.85 -2.69
CA ALA A 589 -3.68 -21.79 -2.11
C ALA A 589 -4.50 -22.25 -0.89
N CYS A 590 -4.56 -23.56 -0.63
CA CYS A 590 -5.25 -24.14 0.52
C CYS A 590 -4.37 -24.06 1.78
N SER A 591 -4.85 -23.39 2.83
CA SER A 591 -4.05 -23.12 4.04
C SER A 591 -4.22 -24.16 5.15
N ASN A 592 -5.28 -24.98 5.14
CA ASN A 592 -5.61 -25.84 6.28
C ASN A 592 -5.80 -27.32 5.90
N ARG A 593 -6.90 -27.70 5.26
CA ARG A 593 -7.24 -29.12 5.00
C ARG A 593 -7.64 -29.35 3.55
N VAL A 594 -7.13 -30.43 2.96
CA VAL A 594 -7.66 -31.00 1.71
C VAL A 594 -8.44 -32.26 2.07
N LEU A 595 -9.75 -32.24 1.86
CA LEU A 595 -10.67 -33.31 2.21
C LEU A 595 -11.11 -34.04 0.94
N VAL A 596 -11.00 -35.35 0.95
CA VAL A 596 -11.42 -36.24 -0.15
C VAL A 596 -12.67 -36.98 0.28
N VAL A 597 -13.79 -36.73 -0.39
CA VAL A 597 -15.04 -37.42 -0.05
C VAL A 597 -14.92 -38.88 -0.50
N ALA A 598 -15.16 -39.82 0.42
CA ALA A 598 -15.10 -41.25 0.11
C ALA A 598 -16.03 -41.60 -1.09
N GLY A 599 -15.50 -42.35 -2.06
CA GLY A 599 -16.23 -42.73 -3.28
C GLY A 599 -16.37 -41.63 -4.34
N SER A 600 -15.70 -40.49 -4.20
CA SER A 600 -15.70 -39.39 -5.18
C SER A 600 -14.89 -39.66 -6.46
N GLY A 601 -14.19 -40.79 -6.54
CA GLY A 601 -13.24 -41.08 -7.63
C GLY A 601 -11.85 -40.47 -7.42
N TYR A 602 -11.63 -39.73 -6.32
CA TYR A 602 -10.33 -39.17 -5.91
C TYR A 602 -9.59 -40.00 -4.86
N SER A 603 -10.15 -41.15 -4.46
CA SER A 603 -9.53 -42.08 -3.52
C SER A 603 -8.19 -42.58 -4.09
N GLY A 604 -7.08 -42.21 -3.45
CA GLY A 604 -5.71 -42.53 -3.89
C GLY A 604 -4.99 -41.43 -4.67
N VAL A 605 -5.62 -40.27 -4.91
CA VAL A 605 -4.96 -39.08 -5.49
C VAL A 605 -4.03 -38.46 -4.43
N GLY A 606 -2.79 -38.97 -4.38
CA GLY A 606 -1.67 -38.38 -3.65
C GLY A 606 -0.75 -37.61 -4.59
N PRO A 607 0.17 -36.75 -4.07
CA PRO A 607 0.93 -35.83 -4.90
C PRO A 607 1.85 -36.56 -5.89
N ALA A 608 1.41 -36.68 -7.14
CA ALA A 608 2.31 -36.88 -8.26
C ALA A 608 3.00 -35.54 -8.53
N GLN A 609 4.30 -35.48 -8.23
CA GLN A 609 5.20 -34.32 -8.43
C GLN A 609 5.30 -33.33 -7.24
N GLY A 610 6.22 -33.66 -6.33
CA GLY A 610 7.15 -32.72 -5.69
C GLY A 610 6.64 -31.34 -5.25
N GLY A 611 5.89 -31.28 -4.15
CA GLY A 611 5.60 -30.04 -3.42
C GLY A 611 4.83 -30.33 -2.14
N LYS A 612 5.52 -30.25 -0.99
CA LYS A 612 5.05 -30.44 0.40
C LYS A 612 3.92 -31.46 0.66
N GLY A 613 4.32 -32.64 1.12
CA GLY A 613 3.63 -33.39 2.18
C GLY A 613 2.55 -34.39 1.75
N ALA A 614 2.91 -35.67 1.67
CA ALA A 614 2.00 -36.82 1.53
C ALA A 614 1.05 -37.06 2.73
N GLY A 615 0.82 -36.06 3.59
CA GLY A 615 -0.13 -36.08 4.71
C GLY A 615 -1.24 -35.01 4.61
N ALA A 616 -1.38 -34.34 3.46
CA ALA A 616 -2.28 -33.20 3.27
C ALA A 616 -3.71 -33.56 2.84
N PHE A 617 -3.94 -34.78 2.34
CA PHE A 617 -5.23 -35.25 1.84
C PHE A 617 -5.85 -36.21 2.85
N GLU A 618 -7.02 -35.87 3.35
CA GLU A 618 -7.76 -36.64 4.35
C GLU A 618 -9.03 -37.21 3.72
N GLU A 619 -9.17 -38.53 3.73
CA GLU A 619 -10.40 -39.17 3.27
C GLU A 619 -11.48 -39.08 4.36
N ILE A 620 -12.67 -38.64 3.98
CA ILE A 620 -13.78 -38.42 4.91
C ILE A 620 -15.10 -38.90 4.32
N GLY A 621 -15.95 -39.50 5.15
CA GLY A 621 -17.32 -39.83 4.76
C GLY A 621 -18.14 -38.57 4.48
N ARG A 622 -19.02 -38.62 3.48
CA ARG A 622 -19.90 -37.47 3.13
C ARG A 622 -20.71 -36.96 4.33
N ALA A 623 -21.18 -37.87 5.21
CA ALA A 623 -21.94 -37.52 6.40
C ALA A 623 -21.06 -36.89 7.51
N GLU A 624 -19.80 -37.30 7.59
CA GLU A 624 -18.82 -36.87 8.60
C GLU A 624 -18.29 -35.45 8.34
N LEU A 625 -18.41 -34.95 7.09
CA LEU A 625 -18.04 -33.57 6.74
C LEU A 625 -18.75 -32.53 7.62
N SER A 626 -19.98 -32.83 8.01
CA SER A 626 -20.78 -32.02 8.93
C SER A 626 -20.11 -31.83 10.29
N VAL A 627 -19.55 -32.92 10.81
CA VAL A 627 -18.84 -32.94 12.10
C VAL A 627 -17.48 -32.27 11.93
N ALA A 628 -16.78 -32.55 10.83
CA ALA A 628 -15.51 -31.89 10.55
C ALA A 628 -15.68 -30.37 10.53
N LEU A 629 -16.77 -29.86 9.94
CA LEU A 629 -17.03 -28.42 9.88
C LEU A 629 -17.02 -27.77 11.27
N GLU A 630 -17.29 -28.48 12.38
CA GLU A 630 -17.17 -27.92 13.74
C GLU A 630 -15.77 -27.38 14.04
N GLN A 631 -14.76 -27.92 13.37
CA GLN A 631 -13.37 -27.47 13.43
C GLN A 631 -13.04 -26.40 12.37
N PHE A 632 -14.03 -25.97 11.59
CA PHE A 632 -13.85 -24.95 10.57
C PHE A 632 -13.53 -23.60 11.25
N PRO A 633 -12.48 -22.89 10.81
CA PRO A 633 -12.00 -21.69 11.49
C PRO A 633 -13.12 -20.69 11.70
N ALA A 634 -13.27 -20.26 12.95
CA ALA A 634 -14.32 -19.34 13.37
C ALA A 634 -14.17 -17.96 12.75
#